data_AF-A0A7X6UBX5-F1
#
_entry.id   AF-A0A7X6UBX5-F1
#
_cell.length_a   1.000
_cell.length_b   1.000
_cell.length_c   1.000
_cell.angle_alpha   90.00
_cell.angle_beta   90.00
_cell.angle_gamma   90.00
#
_symmetry.space_group_name_H-M   'P 1'
#
loop_
_entity.id
_entity.type
_entity.pdbx_description
1 polymer ?
#
loop_
_entity_poly.entity_id
_entity_poly.type
_entity_poly.pdbx_seq_one_letter_code
_entity_poly.pdbx_strand_id
1 'polypeptide(L)' 'MIVVENEAAVQQMVERLEGAGHAYELAEGGLTTVDPWGNIVHVVVG' A
#
# COMPACT_ATOMS: atom_id res chain seq x y z
N MET A 1 7.48 5.94 4.33
CA MET A 1 6.10 6.10 4.85
C MET A 1 5.38 7.12 3.97
N ILE A 2 4.22 6.76 3.45
CA ILE A 2 3.36 7.59 2.60
C ILE A 2 2.05 7.75 3.36
N VAL A 3 1.55 8.98 3.47
CA VAL A 3 0.25 9.27 4.09
C VAL A 3 -0.76 9.56 2.98
N VAL A 4 -1.94 8.93 3.05
CA VAL A 4 -3.02 9.11 2.08
C VAL A 4 -4.28 9.65 2.76
N GLU A 5 -5.06 10.41 2.00
CA GLU A 5 -6.18 11.20 2.54
C GLU A 5 -7.34 10.36 3.11
N ASN A 6 -7.54 9.14 2.60
CA ASN A 6 -8.65 8.27 3.00
C ASN A 6 -8.41 6.80 2.62
N GLU A 7 -9.24 5.91 3.15
CA GLU A 7 -9.18 4.47 2.89
C GLU A 7 -9.39 4.10 1.41
N ALA A 8 -10.11 4.91 0.64
CA ALA A 8 -10.32 4.66 -0.78
C ALA A 8 -9.00 4.73 -1.57
N ALA A 9 -8.06 5.60 -1.16
CA ALA A 9 -6.72 5.64 -1.76
C ALA A 9 -5.92 4.36 -1.48
N VAL A 10 -6.09 3.77 -0.28
CA VAL A 10 -5.45 2.48 0.08
C VAL A 10 -6.03 1.36 -0.79
N GLN A 11 -7.35 1.30 -0.98
CA GLN A 11 -8.01 0.32 -1.85
C GLN A 11 -7.52 0.41 -3.30
N GLN A 12 -7.43 1.62 -3.87
CA GLN A 12 -6.90 1.81 -5.22
C GLN A 12 -5.45 1.30 -5.36
N MET A 13 -4.64 1.41 -4.31
CA MET A 13 -3.28 0.88 -4.31
C MET A 13 -3.26 -0.65 -4.21
N VAL A 14 -4.13 -1.24 -3.40
CA VAL A 14 -4.31 -2.70 -3.34
C VAL A 14 -4.66 -3.26 -4.72
N GLU A 15 -5.68 -2.71 -5.38
CA GLU A 15 -6.09 -3.16 -6.72
C GLU A 15 -4.94 -3.11 -7.74
N ARG A 16 -4.13 -2.04 -7.68
CA ARG A 16 -2.95 -1.90 -8.54
C ARG A 16 -1.85 -2.91 -8.22
N LEU A 17 -1.59 -3.16 -6.94
CA LEU A 17 -0.58 -4.11 -6.49
C LEU A 17 -1.00 -5.55 -6.85
N GLU A 18 -2.27 -5.89 -6.65
CA GLU A 18 -2.84 -7.17 -7.07
C GLU A 18 -2.78 -7.36 -8.59
N GLY A 19 -3.23 -6.37 -9.36
CA GLY A 19 -3.19 -6.42 -10.82
C GLY A 19 -1.78 -6.56 -11.39
N ALA A 20 -0.78 -6.12 -10.64
CA ALA A 20 0.64 -6.26 -11.00
C ALA A 20 1.31 -7.51 -10.40
N GLY A 21 0.59 -8.31 -9.58
CA GLY A 21 1.14 -9.48 -8.90
C GLY A 21 2.19 -9.15 -7.82
N HIS A 22 2.17 -7.93 -7.29
CA HIS A 22 3.09 -7.50 -6.24
C HIS A 22 2.60 -7.92 -4.86
N ALA A 23 3.55 -8.33 -4.01
CA ALA A 23 3.27 -8.67 -2.63
C ALA A 23 2.95 -7.42 -1.79
N TYR A 24 1.93 -7.53 -0.95
CA TYR A 24 1.54 -6.51 0.00
C TYR A 24 0.91 -7.17 1.24
N GLU A 25 0.89 -6.42 2.34
CA GLU A 25 0.26 -6.81 3.60
C GLU A 25 -0.67 -5.68 4.04
N LEU A 26 -1.95 -6.01 4.27
CA LEU A 26 -2.92 -5.04 4.77
C LEU A 26 -2.84 -4.93 6.29
N ALA A 27 -2.92 -3.71 6.78
CA ALA A 27 -3.03 -3.40 8.20
C ALA A 27 -4.21 -2.47 8.44
N GLU A 28 -4.69 -2.39 9.69
CA GLU A 28 -5.76 -1.46 10.05
C GLU A 28 -5.33 -0.02 9.71
N GLY A 29 -6.06 0.62 8.79
CA GLY A 29 -5.76 1.98 8.33
C GLY A 29 -4.61 2.11 7.30
N GLY A 30 -4.20 1.03 6.62
CA GLY A 30 -3.13 1.13 5.63
C GLY A 30 -2.69 -0.17 4.94
N LEU A 31 -1.54 -0.11 4.26
CA LEU A 31 -0.86 -1.27 3.71
C LEU A 31 0.66 -1.13 3.83
N THR A 32 1.35 -2.27 3.85
CA THR A 32 2.80 -2.38 3.73
C THR A 32 3.13 -3.14 2.45
N THR A 33 4.11 -2.68 1.68
CA THR A 33 4.58 -3.36 0.47
C THR A 33 6.09 -3.18 0.30
N VAL A 34 6.68 -3.88 -0.67
CA VAL A 34 8.09 -3.78 -1.01
C VAL A 34 8.22 -3.18 -2.41
N ASP A 35 8.99 -2.11 -2.52
CA ASP A 35 9.25 -1.48 -3.81
C ASP A 35 10.24 -2.29 -4.69
N PRO A 36 10.41 -1.94 -5.97
CA PRO A 36 11.33 -2.66 -6.86
C PRO A 36 12.81 -2.62 -6.44
N TRP A 37 13.19 -1.73 -5.52
CA TRP A 37 14.55 -1.62 -4.98
C TRP A 37 14.72 -2.40 -3.67
N GLY A 38 13.67 -3.07 -3.19
CA GLY A 38 13.68 -3.85 -1.95
C GLY A 38 13.41 -3.03 -0.69
N ASN A 39 13.00 -1.75 -0.81
CA ASN A 39 12.64 -0.95 0.35
C ASN A 39 11.22 -1.29 0.82
N ILE A 40 11.06 -1.32 2.14
CA ILE A 40 9.74 -1.47 2.77
C ILE A 40 9.02 -0.11 2.73
N VAL A 41 7.84 -0.10 2.13
CA VAL A 41 6.98 1.07 2.00
C VAL A 41 5.73 0.86 2.85
N HIS A 42 5.53 1.75 3.83
CA HIS A 42 4.30 1.84 4.61
C HIS A 42 3.41 2.93 4.07
N VAL A 43 2.13 2.63 3.89
CA VAL A 43 1.09 3.52 3.39
C VAL A 43 0.01 3.55 4.46
N VAL A 44 -0.28 4.72 5.01
CA VAL A 44 -1.21 4.89 6.14
C VAL A 44 -2.21 6.01 5.86
N VAL A 45 -3.43 5.88 6.37
CA VAL A 45 -4.46 6.92 6.31
C VAL A 45 -4.20 7.93 7.42
N GLY A 46 -4.17 9.23 7.12
CA GLY A 46 -3.89 10.28 8.10
C GLY A 46 -4.14 11.70 7.62
#